data_AF-A0AA38UED1-F1
#
_entry.id   AF-A0AA38UED1-F1
#
_cell.length_a   1.000
_cell.length_b   1.000
_cell.length_c   1.000
_cell.angle_alpha   90.00
_cell.angle_beta   90.00
_cell.angle_gamma   90.00
#
_symmetry.space_group_name_H-M   'P 1'
#
loop_
_entity.id
_entity.type
_entity.pdbx_description
1 polymer ?
#
loop_
_entity_poly.entity_id
_entity_poly.type
_entity_poly.pdbx_seq_one_letter_code
_entity_poly.pdbx_strand_id
1 'polypeptide(L)'
;MITLDNAQNNNTMMRSLQSRLKDLEIPFDSEGNRIRYVGLIACARKLVNTCRASGRRREALQDAIDSIRRATTAANEESSEQAPLMRQLVLLRDVDTRWSSIFLMIDRMLELYPAIEVLAEDEPDVKEVLLTRFDLGVLDDVRKFLKAFHLVQELASASKTPTLAMVLPLYEHLIQNLNMLKTVLPYLLHIITSALDKIHEYVRKSRVTNMYVFAMLINPMSKLLWIDKNWSSEEIRNAKEAIRSVVSIVI
;
A
#
# COMPACT_ATOMS: atom_id res chain seq x y z
N MET A 1 -17.95 -4.18 -5.45
CA MET A 1 -16.68 -3.51 -5.78
C MET A 1 -16.83 -2.06 -5.31
N ILE A 2 -16.25 -1.70 -4.16
CA ILE A 2 -16.21 -0.29 -3.75
C ILE A 2 -14.91 0.24 -4.34
N THR A 3 -14.99 0.79 -5.54
CA THR A 3 -13.92 1.64 -6.04
C THR A 3 -14.05 2.98 -5.30
N LEU A 4 -13.02 3.35 -4.55
CA LEU A 4 -12.87 4.68 -3.95
C LEU A 4 -12.41 5.71 -5.01
N ASP A 5 -12.73 5.48 -6.28
CA ASP A 5 -12.25 6.26 -7.42
C ASP A 5 -13.24 7.36 -7.87
N ASN A 6 -14.44 7.42 -7.30
CA ASN A 6 -15.41 8.38 -7.80
C ASN A 6 -15.24 9.76 -7.13
N ALA A 7 -14.27 10.53 -7.60
CA ALA A 7 -14.03 11.93 -7.23
C ALA A 7 -15.31 12.79 -7.34
N GLN A 8 -16.24 12.46 -8.24
CA GLN A 8 -17.54 13.13 -8.35
C GLN A 8 -18.49 12.78 -7.20
N ASN A 9 -18.54 11.53 -6.74
CA ASN A 9 -19.37 11.16 -5.57
C ASN A 9 -18.87 11.82 -4.28
N ASN A 10 -17.55 11.98 -4.14
CA ASN A 10 -16.97 12.70 -3.01
C ASN A 10 -17.38 14.19 -3.05
N ASN A 11 -17.41 14.83 -4.22
CA ASN A 11 -17.89 16.21 -4.35
C ASN A 11 -19.35 16.39 -3.92
N THR A 12 -20.24 15.47 -4.31
CA THR A 12 -21.64 15.50 -3.90
C THR A 12 -21.81 15.29 -2.39
N MET A 13 -21.04 14.35 -1.82
CA MET A 13 -21.03 14.11 -0.37
C MET A 13 -20.53 15.34 0.40
N MET A 14 -19.41 15.94 -0.03
CA MET A 14 -18.82 17.11 0.62
C MET A 14 -19.72 18.34 0.58
N ARG A 15 -20.45 18.55 -0.53
CA ARG A 15 -21.46 19.62 -0.64
C ARG A 15 -22.68 19.37 0.24
N SER A 16 -23.14 18.11 0.32
CA SER A 16 -24.25 17.74 1.21
C SER A 16 -23.86 17.91 2.68
N LEU A 17 -22.64 17.54 3.05
CA LEU A 17 -22.10 17.73 4.38
C LEU A 17 -21.97 19.20 4.74
N GLN A 18 -21.46 20.04 3.82
CA GLN A 18 -21.41 21.49 3.98
C GLN A 18 -22.80 22.08 4.25
N SER A 19 -23.82 21.65 3.51
CA SER A 19 -25.20 22.11 3.74
C SER A 19 -25.67 21.78 5.16
N ARG A 20 -25.47 20.54 5.61
CA ARG A 20 -25.90 20.09 6.95
C ARG A 20 -25.14 20.78 8.09
N LEU A 21 -23.86 21.08 7.89
CA LEU A 21 -23.05 21.78 8.89
C LEU A 21 -23.36 23.27 8.93
N LYS A 22 -23.74 23.86 7.79
CA LYS A 22 -24.25 25.24 7.72
C LYS A 22 -25.55 25.39 8.51
N ASP A 23 -26.45 24.39 8.45
CA ASP A 23 -27.69 24.37 9.25
C ASP A 23 -27.42 24.30 10.76
N LEU A 24 -26.21 23.90 11.16
CA LEU A 24 -25.75 23.86 12.55
C LEU A 24 -24.83 25.04 12.91
N GLU A 25 -24.74 26.07 12.05
CA GLU A 25 -23.85 27.23 12.19
C GLU A 25 -22.36 26.87 12.33
N ILE A 26 -21.96 25.68 11.87
CA ILE A 26 -20.56 25.23 11.88
C ILE A 26 -19.87 25.70 10.59
N PRO A 27 -18.80 26.50 10.67
CA PRO A 27 -18.08 26.96 9.49
C PRO A 27 -17.38 25.79 8.80
N PHE A 28 -17.89 25.42 7.62
CA PHE A 28 -17.36 24.33 6.82
C PHE A 28 -17.34 24.70 5.34
N ASP A 29 -16.18 24.60 4.70
CA ASP A 29 -16.01 24.80 3.25
C ASP A 29 -15.77 23.46 2.55
N SER A 30 -16.64 23.09 1.61
CA SER A 30 -16.54 21.78 0.94
C SER A 30 -15.29 21.62 0.08
N GLU A 31 -14.65 22.72 -0.33
CA GLU A 31 -13.40 22.72 -1.10
C GLU A 31 -12.17 22.77 -0.17
N GLY A 32 -12.16 23.63 0.84
CA GLY A 32 -11.06 23.82 1.80
C GLY A 32 -10.95 22.74 2.89
N ASN A 33 -12.06 22.07 3.22
CA ASN A 33 -12.16 21.04 4.26
C ASN A 33 -12.29 19.62 3.69
N ARG A 34 -11.90 19.39 2.43
CA ARG A 34 -11.82 18.04 1.86
C ARG A 34 -11.00 17.13 2.76
N ILE A 35 -11.52 15.94 3.05
CA ILE A 35 -10.78 14.89 3.77
C ILE A 35 -9.60 14.48 2.86
N ARG A 36 -8.40 14.95 3.22
CA ARG A 36 -7.24 15.14 2.32
C ARG A 36 -6.56 13.85 1.83
N TYR A 37 -6.96 12.67 2.31
CA TYR A 37 -6.25 11.41 2.01
C TYR A 37 -6.33 10.98 0.53
N VAL A 38 -7.47 11.17 -0.14
CA VAL A 38 -7.61 10.86 -1.58
C VAL A 38 -7.04 11.99 -2.45
N GLY A 39 -7.11 13.23 -1.96
CA GLY A 39 -6.53 14.39 -2.65
C GLY A 39 -5.01 14.31 -2.77
N LEU A 40 -4.34 13.82 -1.73
CA LEU A 40 -2.88 13.79 -1.72
C LEU A 40 -2.29 12.74 -2.66
N ILE A 41 -2.94 11.60 -2.81
CA ILE A 41 -2.58 10.60 -3.84
C ILE A 41 -2.76 11.20 -5.24
N ALA A 42 -3.80 12.01 -5.45
CA ALA A 42 -3.99 12.72 -6.71
C ALA A 42 -2.90 13.78 -6.95
N CYS A 43 -2.47 14.52 -5.92
CA CYS A 43 -1.33 15.45 -6.02
C CYS A 43 -0.02 14.70 -6.34
N ALA A 44 0.25 13.58 -5.67
CA ALA A 44 1.37 12.69 -5.97
C ALA A 44 1.35 12.23 -7.44
N ARG A 45 0.18 11.80 -7.93
CA ARG A 45 -0.02 11.40 -9.33
C ARG A 45 0.24 12.57 -10.28
N LYS A 46 -0.24 13.77 -9.96
CA LYS A 46 -0.02 14.99 -10.75
C LYS A 46 1.47 15.29 -10.86
N LEU A 47 2.19 15.34 -9.73
CA LEU A 47 3.64 15.58 -9.69
C LEU A 47 4.41 14.58 -10.55
N VAL A 48 4.17 13.28 -10.34
CA VAL A 48 4.82 12.21 -11.09
C VAL A 48 4.55 12.33 -12.59
N ASN A 49 3.30 12.62 -12.98
CA ASN A 49 2.94 12.78 -14.37
C ASN A 49 3.60 14.01 -15.01
N THR A 50 3.68 15.13 -14.29
CA THR A 50 4.36 16.36 -14.74
C THR A 50 5.84 16.12 -14.99
N CYS A 51 6.55 15.47 -14.04
CA CYS A 51 7.96 15.10 -14.19
C CYS A 51 8.19 14.14 -15.37
N ARG A 52 7.20 13.30 -15.68
CA ARG A 52 7.26 12.30 -16.77
C ARG A 52 6.61 12.77 -18.07
N ALA A 53 6.23 14.02 -18.20
CA ALA A 53 5.43 14.49 -19.33
C ALA A 53 6.21 14.50 -20.66
N SER A 54 7.54 14.68 -20.61
CA SER A 54 8.41 14.77 -21.80
C SER A 54 9.67 13.91 -21.66
N GLY A 55 10.40 13.70 -22.78
CA GLY A 55 11.75 13.10 -22.76
C GLY A 55 12.74 13.96 -21.99
N ARG A 56 12.78 15.26 -22.32
CA ARG A 56 13.62 16.27 -21.68
C ARG A 56 13.53 16.26 -20.15
N ARG A 57 12.33 16.22 -19.57
CA ARG A 57 12.17 16.18 -18.10
C ARG A 57 12.66 14.88 -17.48
N ARG A 58 12.53 13.76 -18.19
CA ARG A 58 13.04 12.46 -17.71
C ARG A 58 14.57 12.43 -17.70
N GLU A 59 15.19 13.01 -18.71
CA GLU A 59 16.64 13.18 -18.80
C GLU A 59 17.13 14.14 -17.70
N ALA A 60 16.51 15.32 -17.56
CA ALA A 60 16.86 16.28 -16.51
C ALA A 60 16.69 15.71 -15.10
N LEU A 61 15.68 14.86 -14.85
CA LEU A 61 15.56 14.15 -13.58
C LEU A 61 16.73 13.19 -13.35
N GLN A 62 17.19 12.51 -14.40
CA GLN A 62 18.32 11.60 -14.31
C GLN A 62 19.63 12.36 -14.04
N ASP A 63 19.80 13.53 -14.67
CA ASP A 63 20.93 14.44 -14.40
C ASP A 63 20.90 14.96 -12.96
N ALA A 64 19.71 15.28 -12.42
CA ALA A 64 19.54 15.67 -11.03
C ALA A 64 19.94 14.54 -10.07
N ILE A 65 19.54 13.29 -10.36
CA ILE A 65 19.96 12.10 -9.58
C ILE A 65 21.48 11.96 -9.61
N ASP A 66 22.11 12.11 -10.78
CA ASP A 66 23.56 11.98 -10.92
C ASP A 66 24.32 13.11 -10.22
N SER A 67 23.78 14.33 -10.24
CA SER A 67 24.29 15.46 -9.48
C SER A 67 24.30 15.18 -7.98
N ILE A 68 23.17 14.70 -7.43
CA ILE A 68 23.05 14.33 -6.01
C ILE A 68 24.02 13.22 -5.66
N ARG A 69 24.12 12.18 -6.48
CA ARG A 69 25.05 11.06 -6.26
C ARG A 69 26.50 11.53 -6.20
N ARG A 70 26.93 12.39 -7.13
CA ARG A 70 28.28 12.98 -7.13
C ARG A 70 28.55 13.76 -5.85
N ALA A 71 27.59 14.58 -5.41
CA ALA A 71 27.71 15.33 -4.16
C ALA A 71 27.82 14.40 -2.93
N THR A 72 27.03 13.32 -2.89
CA THR A 72 27.12 12.31 -1.80
C THR A 72 28.47 11.57 -1.83
N THR A 73 28.99 11.23 -3.01
CA THR A 73 30.32 10.60 -3.13
C THR A 73 31.41 11.51 -2.57
N ALA A 74 31.43 12.78 -2.96
CA ALA A 74 32.41 13.75 -2.44
C ALA A 74 32.30 13.90 -0.91
N ALA A 75 31.08 14.03 -0.38
CA ALA A 75 30.86 14.13 1.07
C ALA A 75 31.33 12.87 1.84
N ASN A 76 31.17 11.69 1.24
CA ASN A 76 31.62 10.41 1.82
C ASN A 76 33.15 10.25 1.78
N GLU A 77 33.85 10.88 0.84
CA GLU A 77 35.32 10.89 0.82
C GLU A 77 35.90 11.73 1.97
N GLU A 78 35.19 12.77 2.39
CA GLU A 78 35.57 13.67 3.49
C GLU A 78 35.10 13.20 4.87
N SER A 79 34.14 12.26 4.93
CA SER A 79 33.49 11.82 6.17
C SER A 79 33.88 10.39 6.56
N SER A 80 34.02 10.12 7.87
CA SER A 80 34.23 8.76 8.38
C SER A 80 32.98 7.87 8.27
N GLU A 81 31.80 8.47 8.08
CA GLU A 81 30.51 7.77 7.98
C GLU A 81 30.00 7.83 6.54
N GLN A 82 29.76 6.67 5.94
CA GLN A 82 29.35 6.57 4.54
C GLN A 82 27.82 6.63 4.42
N ALA A 83 27.31 7.71 3.82
CA ALA A 83 25.90 7.81 3.46
C ALA A 83 25.57 6.95 2.23
N PRO A 84 24.40 6.30 2.17
CA PRO A 84 24.00 5.50 1.01
C PRO A 84 23.73 6.39 -0.21
N LEU A 85 24.21 5.95 -1.38
CA LEU A 85 23.96 6.64 -2.65
C LEU A 85 22.50 6.49 -3.10
N MET A 86 21.90 7.59 -3.56
CA MET A 86 20.58 7.56 -4.23
C MET A 86 20.61 6.63 -5.44
N ARG A 87 19.60 5.77 -5.59
CA ARG A 87 19.54 4.81 -6.70
C ARG A 87 19.15 5.51 -8.02
N GLN A 88 19.81 5.12 -9.11
CA GLN A 88 19.45 5.57 -10.45
C GLN A 88 18.16 4.86 -10.90
N LEU A 89 17.04 5.53 -10.67
CA LEU A 89 15.71 4.98 -10.88
C LEU A 89 14.85 5.97 -11.64
N VAL A 90 13.83 5.42 -12.29
CA VAL A 90 12.84 6.18 -13.03
C VAL A 90 11.54 6.26 -12.21
N LEU A 91 10.86 7.41 -12.21
CA LEU A 91 9.55 7.56 -11.56
C LEU A 91 8.52 6.59 -12.15
N LEU A 92 7.68 5.99 -11.30
CA LEU A 92 6.65 5.04 -11.71
C LEU A 92 5.30 5.74 -11.77
N ARG A 93 4.54 5.54 -12.85
CA ARG A 93 3.15 6.03 -12.93
C ARG A 93 2.21 5.08 -12.22
N ASP A 94 1.16 5.65 -11.65
CA ASP A 94 -0.01 4.90 -11.25
C ASP A 94 -0.71 4.29 -12.47
N VAL A 95 -1.19 3.06 -12.34
CA VAL A 95 -1.84 2.28 -13.39
C VAL A 95 -2.99 1.51 -12.77
N ASP A 96 -4.21 1.78 -13.23
CA ASP A 96 -5.43 1.26 -12.61
C ASP A 96 -5.52 -0.27 -12.64
N THR A 97 -4.98 -0.89 -13.69
CA THR A 97 -5.03 -2.35 -13.89
C THR A 97 -3.92 -3.10 -13.17
N ARG A 98 -2.95 -2.41 -12.57
CA ARG A 98 -1.79 -3.04 -11.93
C ARG A 98 -1.93 -2.98 -10.41
N TRP A 99 -1.94 -4.14 -9.77
CA TRP A 99 -1.95 -4.22 -8.31
C TRP A 99 -0.72 -3.50 -7.73
N SER A 100 -0.91 -2.82 -6.61
CA SER A 100 0.12 -2.04 -5.90
C SER A 100 0.74 -0.87 -6.69
N SER A 101 0.16 -0.45 -7.80
CA SER A 101 0.65 0.70 -8.60
C SER A 101 0.76 2.00 -7.80
N ILE A 102 -0.27 2.34 -7.01
CA ILE A 102 -0.26 3.50 -6.10
C ILE A 102 0.90 3.43 -5.11
N PHE A 103 1.09 2.26 -4.47
CA PHE A 103 2.18 2.05 -3.52
C PHE A 103 3.54 2.28 -4.18
N LEU A 104 3.78 1.63 -5.33
CA LEU A 104 5.03 1.72 -6.07
C LEU A 104 5.31 3.13 -6.58
N MET A 105 4.28 3.86 -7.01
CA MET A 105 4.39 5.26 -7.40
C MET A 105 4.83 6.13 -6.21
N ILE A 106 4.15 6.01 -5.06
CA ILE A 106 4.46 6.82 -3.87
C ILE A 106 5.84 6.46 -3.32
N ASP A 107 6.16 5.18 -3.17
CA ASP A 107 7.46 4.71 -2.67
C ASP A 107 8.62 5.23 -3.53
N ARG A 108 8.50 5.12 -4.87
CA ARG A 108 9.50 5.66 -5.79
C ARG A 108 9.58 7.18 -5.77
N MET A 109 8.43 7.86 -5.68
CA MET A 109 8.39 9.32 -5.68
C MET A 109 9.01 9.90 -4.42
N LEU A 110 8.76 9.30 -3.25
CA LEU A 110 9.40 9.71 -2.00
C LEU A 110 10.91 9.45 -2.02
N GLU A 111 11.37 8.31 -2.58
CA GLU A 111 12.80 8.01 -2.75
C GLU A 111 13.51 9.03 -3.64
N LEU A 112 12.87 9.47 -4.72
CA LEU A 112 13.42 10.41 -5.70
C LEU A 112 13.05 11.87 -5.42
N TYR A 113 12.40 12.17 -4.29
CA TYR A 113 11.91 13.51 -4.02
C TYR A 113 13.01 14.58 -4.01
N PRO A 114 14.22 14.34 -3.45
CA PRO A 114 15.29 15.34 -3.52
C PRO A 114 15.72 15.67 -4.96
N ALA A 115 15.71 14.68 -5.86
CA ALA A 115 15.98 14.91 -7.29
C ALA A 115 14.84 15.66 -7.99
N ILE A 116 13.59 15.44 -7.55
CA ILE A 116 12.43 16.21 -8.01
C ILE A 116 12.54 17.68 -7.57
N GLU A 117 13.03 17.94 -6.35
CA GLU A 117 13.26 19.30 -5.86
C GLU A 117 14.31 20.03 -6.72
N VAL A 118 15.42 19.37 -7.07
CA VAL A 118 16.43 19.92 -7.99
C VAL A 118 15.85 20.16 -9.39
N LEU A 119 15.11 19.20 -9.95
CA LEU A 119 14.45 19.36 -11.25
C LEU A 119 13.52 20.58 -11.28
N ALA A 120 12.83 20.85 -10.17
CA ALA A 120 11.89 21.96 -10.06
C ALA A 120 12.55 23.35 -10.05
N GLU A 121 13.87 23.44 -9.89
CA GLU A 121 14.61 24.70 -10.01
C GLU A 121 14.53 25.24 -11.45
N ASP A 122 14.64 24.34 -12.43
CA ASP A 122 14.64 24.66 -13.87
C ASP A 122 13.30 24.38 -14.58
N GLU A 123 12.36 23.67 -13.93
CA GLU A 123 11.05 23.33 -14.49
C GLU A 123 9.90 23.99 -13.70
N PRO A 124 9.40 25.17 -14.14
CA PRO A 124 8.30 25.87 -13.47
C PRO A 124 7.05 25.02 -13.24
N ASP A 125 6.64 24.25 -14.25
CA ASP A 125 5.48 23.36 -14.16
C ASP A 125 5.62 22.31 -13.03
N VAL A 126 6.84 21.84 -12.77
CA VAL A 126 7.13 20.90 -11.69
C VAL A 126 7.10 21.62 -10.35
N LYS A 127 7.68 22.83 -10.29
CA LYS A 127 7.70 23.69 -9.09
C LYS A 127 6.29 24.01 -8.58
N GLU A 128 5.35 24.30 -9.48
CA GLU A 128 3.95 24.60 -9.14
C GLU A 128 3.21 23.43 -8.47
N VAL A 129 3.68 22.20 -8.68
CA VAL A 129 3.03 20.99 -8.17
C VAL A 129 3.86 20.26 -7.12
N LEU A 130 4.91 20.91 -6.59
CA LEU A 130 5.67 20.38 -5.47
C LEU A 130 4.78 20.21 -4.24
N LEU A 131 5.11 19.19 -3.47
CA LEU A 131 4.44 18.83 -2.23
C LEU A 131 5.17 19.48 -1.04
N THR A 132 4.42 19.86 -0.02
CA THR A 132 5.02 20.37 1.21
C THR A 132 5.64 19.23 2.02
N ARG A 133 6.54 19.56 2.97
CA ARG A 133 7.08 18.53 3.88
C ARG A 133 5.99 17.81 4.69
N PHE A 134 4.90 18.51 5.01
CA PHE A 134 3.72 17.91 5.65
C PHE A 134 3.04 16.89 4.73
N ASP A 135 2.83 17.25 3.47
CA ASP A 135 2.25 16.36 2.45
C ASP A 135 3.08 15.09 2.29
N LEU A 136 4.42 15.21 2.25
CA LEU A 136 5.32 14.07 2.17
C LEU A 136 5.20 13.16 3.40
N GLY A 137 5.06 13.72 4.60
CA GLY A 137 4.83 12.96 5.82
C GLY A 137 3.54 12.13 5.76
N VAL A 138 2.44 12.75 5.32
CA VAL A 138 1.16 12.03 5.14
C VAL A 138 1.27 10.95 4.06
N LEU A 139 1.95 11.21 2.95
CA LEU A 139 2.19 10.22 1.91
C LEU A 139 3.07 9.05 2.39
N ASP A 140 4.04 9.31 3.26
CA ASP A 140 4.85 8.25 3.87
C ASP A 140 4.02 7.37 4.81
N ASP A 141 3.06 7.95 5.53
CA ASP A 141 2.10 7.18 6.33
C ASP A 141 1.18 6.32 5.44
N VAL A 142 0.67 6.87 4.33
CA VAL A 142 -0.06 6.10 3.31
C VAL A 142 0.82 4.97 2.76
N ARG A 143 2.09 5.26 2.46
CA ARG A 143 3.05 4.27 1.95
C ARG A 143 3.24 3.13 2.94
N LYS A 144 3.46 3.41 4.22
CA LYS A 144 3.61 2.39 5.27
C LYS A 144 2.37 1.50 5.36
N PHE A 145 1.17 2.10 5.30
CA PHE A 145 -0.08 1.37 5.27
C PHE A 145 -0.19 0.44 4.05
N LEU A 146 0.04 0.97 2.85
CA LEU A 146 -0.07 0.19 1.61
C LEU A 146 1.02 -0.89 1.48
N LYS A 147 2.20 -0.68 2.10
CA LYS A 147 3.31 -1.63 2.10
C LYS A 147 2.90 -2.99 2.68
N ALA A 148 2.05 -3.02 3.70
CA ALA A 148 1.57 -4.26 4.31
C ALA A 148 0.88 -5.17 3.28
N PHE A 149 0.03 -4.60 2.43
CA PHE A 149 -0.66 -5.32 1.37
C PHE A 149 0.27 -5.73 0.24
N HIS A 150 1.17 -4.82 -0.16
CA HIS A 150 2.14 -5.11 -1.22
C HIS A 150 3.02 -6.31 -0.87
N LEU A 151 3.56 -6.38 0.36
CA LEU A 151 4.39 -7.50 0.79
C LEU A 151 3.63 -8.84 0.74
N VAL A 152 2.38 -8.85 1.20
CA VAL A 152 1.56 -10.06 1.18
C VAL A 152 1.24 -10.51 -0.26
N GLN A 153 0.93 -9.56 -1.14
CA GLN A 153 0.71 -9.86 -2.56
C GLN A 153 1.99 -10.41 -3.22
N GLU A 154 3.15 -9.83 -2.96
CA GLU A 154 4.42 -10.30 -3.52
C GLU A 154 4.74 -11.72 -3.03
N LEU A 155 4.55 -12.00 -1.73
CA LEU A 155 4.72 -13.35 -1.18
C LEU A 155 3.76 -14.36 -1.80
N ALA A 156 2.50 -13.98 -1.98
CA ALA A 156 1.51 -14.82 -2.65
C ALA A 156 1.86 -15.07 -4.13
N SER A 157 2.49 -14.10 -4.79
CA SER A 157 2.84 -14.20 -6.22
C SER A 157 4.16 -14.94 -6.46
N ALA A 158 5.08 -14.91 -5.50
CA ALA A 158 6.39 -15.54 -5.59
C ALA A 158 6.37 -17.05 -5.27
N SER A 159 5.32 -17.56 -4.62
CA SER A 159 5.30 -18.96 -4.20
C SER A 159 5.15 -19.90 -5.40
N LYS A 160 6.14 -20.80 -5.57
CA LYS A 160 6.10 -21.90 -6.56
C LYS A 160 5.24 -23.09 -6.11
N THR A 161 4.77 -23.09 -4.86
CA THR A 161 3.90 -24.10 -4.24
C THR A 161 2.43 -23.71 -4.36
N PRO A 162 1.45 -24.59 -4.06
CA PRO A 162 0.04 -24.24 -4.11
C PRO A 162 -0.25 -23.02 -3.23
N THR A 163 -0.49 -21.87 -3.87
CA THR A 163 -0.77 -20.58 -3.22
C THR A 163 -1.90 -20.68 -2.23
N LEU A 164 -2.87 -21.57 -2.51
CA LEU A 164 -4.02 -21.83 -1.65
C LEU A 164 -3.64 -22.26 -0.22
N ALA A 165 -2.54 -23.00 -0.04
CA ALA A 165 -2.06 -23.40 1.29
C ALA A 165 -1.52 -22.22 2.11
N MET A 166 -1.09 -21.15 1.43
CA MET A 166 -0.47 -19.98 2.05
C MET A 166 -1.46 -18.84 2.30
N VAL A 167 -2.66 -18.87 1.70
CA VAL A 167 -3.64 -17.77 1.80
C VAL A 167 -4.02 -17.47 3.25
N LEU A 168 -4.37 -18.48 4.05
CA LEU A 168 -4.75 -18.29 5.45
C LEU A 168 -3.58 -17.78 6.31
N PRO A 169 -2.38 -18.38 6.26
CA PRO A 169 -1.19 -17.81 6.91
C PRO A 169 -0.90 -16.36 6.53
N LEU A 170 -1.04 -16.01 5.25
CA LEU A 170 -0.80 -14.66 4.76
C LEU A 170 -1.85 -13.66 5.26
N TYR A 171 -3.12 -14.06 5.37
CA TYR A 171 -4.14 -13.21 5.98
C TYR A 171 -3.87 -12.97 7.47
N GLU A 172 -3.50 -14.00 8.23
CA GLU A 172 -3.16 -13.83 9.65
C GLU A 172 -1.96 -12.88 9.83
N HIS A 173 -0.93 -13.04 8.99
CA HIS A 173 0.22 -12.12 9.00
C HIS A 173 -0.18 -10.68 8.64
N LEU A 174 -1.06 -10.50 7.64
CA LEU A 174 -1.59 -9.18 7.28
C LEU A 174 -2.38 -8.55 8.43
N ILE A 175 -3.23 -9.31 9.11
CA ILE A 175 -4.01 -8.85 10.27
C ILE A 175 -3.08 -8.40 11.40
N GLN A 176 -2.04 -9.17 11.70
CA GLN A 176 -1.04 -8.80 12.71
C GLN A 176 -0.34 -7.48 12.34
N ASN A 177 0.13 -7.36 11.10
CA ASN A 177 0.78 -6.14 10.61
C ASN A 177 -0.14 -4.93 10.68
N LEU A 178 -1.40 -5.05 10.26
CA LEU A 178 -2.37 -3.97 10.33
C LEU A 178 -2.71 -3.58 11.77
N ASN A 179 -2.78 -4.53 12.70
CA ASN A 179 -2.98 -4.21 14.12
C ASN A 179 -1.79 -3.46 14.71
N MET A 180 -0.55 -3.80 14.35
CA MET A 180 0.63 -3.01 14.72
C MET A 180 0.57 -1.60 14.12
N LEU A 181 0.11 -1.46 12.88
CA LEU A 181 -0.01 -0.13 12.26
C LEU A 181 -1.04 0.77 12.96
N LYS A 182 -1.99 0.24 13.74
CA LYS A 182 -2.91 1.09 14.54
C LYS A 182 -2.17 1.94 15.56
N THR A 183 -1.10 1.43 16.14
CA THR A 183 -0.29 2.17 17.14
C THR A 183 0.67 3.14 16.47
N VAL A 184 1.23 2.75 15.32
CA VAL A 184 2.19 3.55 14.56
C VAL A 184 1.51 4.70 13.80
N LEU A 185 0.31 4.46 13.26
CA LEU A 185 -0.41 5.38 12.38
C LEU A 185 -1.80 5.72 12.93
N PRO A 186 -1.89 6.41 14.09
CA PRO A 186 -3.18 6.68 14.75
C PRO A 186 -4.13 7.51 13.88
N TYR A 187 -3.61 8.40 13.03
CA TYR A 187 -4.41 9.19 12.09
C TYR A 187 -5.07 8.35 10.99
N LEU A 188 -4.57 7.13 10.76
CA LEU A 188 -5.11 6.16 9.79
C LEU A 188 -5.98 5.09 10.45
N LEU A 189 -6.27 5.20 11.75
CA LEU A 189 -6.98 4.16 12.51
C LEU A 189 -8.30 3.72 11.87
N HIS A 190 -9.09 4.66 11.34
CA HIS A 190 -10.36 4.35 10.69
C HIS A 190 -10.15 3.50 9.42
N ILE A 191 -9.18 3.87 8.59
CA ILE A 191 -8.83 3.16 7.34
C ILE A 191 -8.31 1.76 7.67
N ILE A 192 -7.41 1.67 8.65
CA ILE A 192 -6.82 0.39 9.08
C ILE A 192 -7.92 -0.54 9.61
N THR A 193 -8.86 0.00 10.39
CA THR A 193 -9.98 -0.78 10.94
C THR A 193 -10.91 -1.27 9.84
N SER A 194 -11.29 -0.41 8.89
CA SER A 194 -12.10 -0.83 7.74
C SER A 194 -11.39 -1.87 6.87
N ALA A 195 -10.07 -1.76 6.72
CA ALA A 195 -9.29 -2.75 5.99
C ALA A 195 -9.26 -4.10 6.72
N LEU A 196 -9.09 -4.09 8.05
CA LEU A 196 -9.18 -5.30 8.89
C LEU A 196 -10.54 -5.96 8.80
N ASP A 197 -11.64 -5.20 8.87
CA ASP A 197 -12.99 -5.73 8.72
C ASP A 197 -13.15 -6.46 7.38
N LYS A 198 -12.59 -5.88 6.32
CA LYS A 198 -12.63 -6.49 5.00
C LYS A 198 -11.79 -7.76 4.90
N ILE A 199 -10.60 -7.77 5.50
CA ILE A 199 -9.76 -8.98 5.53
C ILE A 199 -10.44 -10.08 6.35
N HIS A 200 -11.03 -9.76 7.50
CA HIS A 200 -11.81 -10.72 8.28
C HIS A 200 -12.98 -11.31 7.49
N GLU A 201 -13.67 -10.51 6.68
CA GLU A 201 -14.69 -11.03 5.75
C GLU A 201 -14.10 -12.05 4.77
N TYR A 202 -12.94 -11.75 4.16
CA TYR A 202 -12.27 -12.68 3.24
C TYR A 202 -11.77 -13.94 3.93
N VAL A 203 -11.25 -13.84 5.17
CA VAL A 203 -10.87 -15.00 5.99
C VAL A 203 -12.09 -15.89 6.23
N ARG A 204 -13.23 -15.32 6.66
CA ARG A 204 -14.46 -16.10 6.86
C ARG A 204 -14.90 -16.80 5.57
N LYS A 205 -14.89 -16.10 4.44
CA LYS A 205 -15.22 -16.68 3.13
C LYS A 205 -14.27 -17.80 2.73
N SER A 206 -12.97 -17.66 2.99
CA SER A 206 -11.99 -18.72 2.70
C SER A 206 -12.21 -19.97 3.56
N ARG A 207 -12.72 -19.82 4.79
CA ARG A 207 -13.04 -20.95 5.67
C ARG A 207 -14.35 -21.68 5.33
N VAL A 208 -15.16 -21.18 4.39
CA VAL A 208 -16.38 -21.87 3.94
C VAL A 208 -16.07 -23.14 3.14
N THR A 209 -14.93 -23.17 2.44
CA THR A 209 -14.52 -24.31 1.62
C THR A 209 -13.34 -25.05 2.24
N ASN A 210 -13.42 -26.38 2.26
CA ASN A 210 -12.34 -27.24 2.75
C ASN A 210 -11.11 -27.25 1.82
N MET A 211 -11.19 -26.62 0.63
CA MET A 211 -10.09 -26.60 -0.32
C MET A 211 -8.80 -25.97 0.23
N TYR A 212 -8.92 -24.94 1.07
CA TYR A 212 -7.75 -24.34 1.73
C TYR A 212 -7.10 -25.31 2.72
N VAL A 213 -7.91 -26.02 3.51
CA VAL A 213 -7.45 -27.06 4.45
C VAL A 213 -6.77 -28.19 3.71
N PHE A 214 -7.36 -28.67 2.61
CA PHE A 214 -6.78 -29.72 1.78
C PHE A 214 -5.46 -29.29 1.15
N ALA A 215 -5.38 -28.06 0.64
CA ALA A 215 -4.13 -27.52 0.11
C ALA A 215 -3.04 -27.45 1.19
N MET A 216 -3.38 -27.03 2.42
CA MET A 216 -2.44 -27.01 3.55
C MET A 216 -1.96 -28.41 3.94
N LEU A 217 -2.87 -29.40 3.94
CA LEU A 217 -2.54 -30.79 4.24
C LEU A 217 -1.60 -31.40 3.19
N ILE A 218 -1.91 -31.19 1.90
CA ILE A 218 -1.13 -31.74 0.78
C ILE A 218 0.23 -31.03 0.68
N ASN A 219 0.36 -29.80 1.19
CA ASN A 219 1.64 -29.09 1.23
C ASN A 219 2.62 -29.78 2.21
N PRO A 220 3.70 -30.41 1.71
CA PRO A 220 4.63 -31.18 2.55
C PRO A 220 5.38 -30.31 3.57
N MET A 221 5.49 -29.00 3.30
CA MET A 221 6.17 -28.02 4.16
C MET A 221 5.32 -27.57 5.36
N SER A 222 3.99 -27.69 5.29
CA SER A 222 3.07 -27.15 6.30
C SER A 222 2.32 -28.25 7.05
N LYS A 223 1.90 -29.32 6.35
CA LYS A 223 1.03 -30.39 6.88
C LYS A 223 -0.08 -29.80 7.78
N LEU A 224 -0.25 -30.34 8.99
CA LEU A 224 -1.17 -29.82 10.01
C LEU A 224 -0.49 -28.88 11.02
N LEU A 225 0.84 -28.67 10.96
CA LEU A 225 1.58 -27.95 12.00
C LEU A 225 1.11 -26.51 12.18
N TRP A 226 0.76 -25.82 11.09
CA TRP A 226 0.21 -24.48 11.18
C TRP A 226 -1.24 -24.48 11.70
N ILE A 227 -2.05 -25.46 11.29
CA ILE A 227 -3.44 -25.61 11.73
C ILE A 227 -3.49 -25.91 13.23
N ASP A 228 -2.71 -26.89 13.69
CA ASP A 228 -2.64 -27.28 15.11
C ASP A 228 -2.16 -26.14 16.02
N LYS A 229 -1.35 -25.20 15.48
CA LYS A 229 -0.83 -24.05 16.24
C LYS A 229 -1.78 -22.85 16.29
N ASN A 230 -2.60 -22.64 15.26
CA ASN A 230 -3.34 -21.39 15.08
C ASN A 230 -4.87 -21.56 15.09
N TRP A 231 -5.39 -22.78 15.02
CA TRP A 231 -6.83 -23.06 15.02
C TRP A 231 -7.30 -23.56 16.38
N SER A 232 -8.58 -23.33 16.69
CA SER A 232 -9.21 -23.88 17.88
C SER A 232 -9.36 -25.40 17.80
N SER A 233 -9.48 -26.07 18.93
CA SER A 233 -9.65 -27.53 19.01
C SER A 233 -10.88 -28.04 18.25
N GLU A 234 -11.91 -27.21 18.11
CA GLU A 234 -13.13 -27.52 17.35
C GLU A 234 -12.90 -27.43 15.84
N GLU A 235 -12.23 -26.38 15.37
CA GLU A 235 -11.85 -26.21 13.96
C GLU A 235 -10.88 -27.30 13.49
N ILE A 236 -9.93 -27.71 14.35
CA ILE A 236 -9.02 -28.83 14.06
C ILE A 236 -9.81 -30.15 13.92
N ARG A 237 -10.81 -30.39 14.76
CA ARG A 237 -11.67 -31.57 14.67
C ARG A 237 -12.43 -31.61 13.34
N ASN A 238 -13.08 -30.51 13.00
CA ASN A 238 -13.84 -30.37 11.76
C ASN A 238 -12.94 -30.55 10.52
N ALA A 239 -11.72 -29.98 10.55
CA ALA A 239 -10.73 -30.18 9.51
C ALA A 239 -10.33 -31.66 9.38
N LYS A 240 -10.06 -32.36 10.50
CA LYS A 240 -9.68 -33.78 10.49
C LYS A 240 -10.82 -34.68 9.98
N GLU A 241 -12.06 -34.38 10.30
CA GLU A 241 -13.23 -35.10 9.78
C GLU A 241 -13.41 -34.88 8.27
N ALA A 242 -13.28 -33.64 7.80
CA ALA A 242 -13.31 -33.31 6.38
C ALA A 242 -12.19 -34.00 5.58
N ILE A 243 -11.01 -34.18 6.18
CA ILE A 243 -9.90 -34.92 5.56
C ILE A 243 -10.23 -36.41 5.48
N ARG A 244 -10.74 -37.00 6.57
CA ARG A 244 -11.09 -38.42 6.62
C ARG A 244 -12.13 -38.78 5.58
N SER A 245 -13.15 -37.94 5.39
CA SER A 245 -14.21 -38.21 4.40
C SER A 245 -13.70 -38.22 2.96
N VAL A 246 -12.66 -37.46 2.64
CA VAL A 246 -12.05 -37.47 1.30
C VAL A 246 -11.10 -38.66 1.12
N VAL A 247 -10.28 -38.98 2.12
CA VAL A 247 -9.36 -40.13 2.05
C VAL A 247 -10.11 -41.46 2.01
N SER A 248 -11.26 -41.57 2.70
CA SER A 248 -12.13 -42.74 2.64
C SER A 248 -12.87 -42.94 1.32
N ILE A 249 -12.83 -41.96 0.40
CA ILE A 249 -13.41 -42.08 -0.95
C ILE A 249 -12.38 -42.62 -1.96
N VAL A 250 -11.08 -42.56 -1.62
CA VAL A 250 -9.96 -42.89 -2.52
C VAL A 250 -9.36 -44.28 -2.21
N ILE A 251 -9.92 -45.02 -1.25
CA ILE A 251 -9.57 -46.41 -0.90
C ILE A 251 -10.84 -47.25 -1.04
#